data_AF-A0A022QWA0-F1
#
_entry.id   AF-A0A022QWA0-F1
#
_cell.length_a   1.000
_cell.length_b   1.000
_cell.length_c   1.000
_cell.angle_alpha   90.00
_cell.angle_beta   90.00
_cell.angle_gamma   90.00
#
_symmetry.space_group_name_H-M   'P 1'
#
loop_
_entity.id
_entity.type
_entity.pdbx_description
1 polymer ?
#
loop_
_entity_poly.entity_id
_entity_poly.type
_entity_poly.pdbx_seq_one_letter_code
_entity_poly.pdbx_strand_id
1 'polypeptide(L)'
;VTLPSGGILTPRGLQLLGLAGLGSSTGFERLHYLFERVWDPILVPGAPKRISYSFLNAYERWLDFDTNPLFAIMHETIYCQGASSSWSAHRIKAETDSQFDAVKAAKEGRPVLFTGEMVFPWFFDEIHALRPFKEAAHLLAEKKDWPPLYDIASLNNNKVPVAAAVYYEDMYVNLKMAMETASEIAGIRTWVTNEYMHSGLRDSGGQVIDRLLGMLNGKKPLF
;
A
#
# COMPACT_ATOMS: atom_id res chain seq x y z
N VAL A 1 -19.48 10.68 4.53
CA VAL A 1 -19.64 11.01 5.96
C VAL A 1 -18.48 11.88 6.39
N THR A 2 -18.68 12.93 7.18
CA THR A 2 -17.57 13.80 7.62
C THR A 2 -16.68 13.04 8.61
N LEU A 3 -15.37 13.15 8.42
CA LEU A 3 -14.38 12.58 9.32
C LEU A 3 -13.97 13.57 10.42
N PRO A 4 -13.50 13.11 11.59
CA PRO A 4 -13.03 13.97 12.68
C PRO A 4 -12.01 15.03 12.25
N SER A 5 -11.10 14.72 11.31
CA SER A 5 -10.12 15.69 10.78
C SER A 5 -10.70 16.78 9.87
N GLY A 6 -11.98 16.68 9.48
CA GLY A 6 -12.60 17.57 8.48
C GLY A 6 -12.54 17.03 7.05
N GLY A 7 -11.98 15.83 6.83
CA GLY A 7 -12.07 15.10 5.57
C GLY A 7 -13.45 14.46 5.34
N ILE A 8 -13.56 13.69 4.25
CA ILE A 8 -14.78 12.92 3.96
C ILE A 8 -14.47 11.43 3.79
N LEU A 9 -15.26 10.59 4.43
CA LEU A 9 -15.32 9.16 4.17
C LEU A 9 -16.35 8.88 3.07
N THR A 10 -15.86 8.43 1.93
CA THR A 10 -16.62 7.97 0.76
C THR A 10 -16.54 6.44 0.63
N PRO A 11 -17.40 5.78 -0.17
CA PRO A 11 -17.26 4.35 -0.43
C PRO A 11 -15.87 3.96 -0.97
N ARG A 12 -15.30 4.78 -1.87
CA ARG A 12 -13.92 4.59 -2.37
C ARG A 12 -12.85 4.84 -1.31
N GLY A 13 -13.09 5.78 -0.39
CA GLY A 13 -12.24 5.97 0.80
C GLY A 13 -12.24 4.73 1.69
N LEU A 14 -13.40 4.12 1.93
CA LEU A 14 -13.47 2.88 2.72
C LEU A 14 -12.67 1.73 2.08
N GLN A 15 -12.60 1.68 0.74
CA GLN A 15 -11.79 0.69 0.02
C GLN A 15 -10.29 0.80 0.32
N LEU A 16 -9.81 1.95 0.82
CA LEU A 16 -8.40 2.17 1.17
C LEU A 16 -7.94 1.41 2.39
N LEU A 17 -8.86 0.88 3.20
CA LEU A 17 -8.51 0.03 4.34
C LEU A 17 -7.67 -1.19 3.92
N GLY A 18 -7.70 -1.58 2.64
CA GLY A 18 -6.83 -2.62 2.11
C GLY A 18 -5.34 -2.29 2.06
N LEU A 19 -4.96 -1.00 2.07
CA LEU A 19 -3.56 -0.56 2.12
C LEU A 19 -2.84 -1.10 3.36
N ALA A 20 -3.48 -1.04 4.54
CA ALA A 20 -2.87 -1.47 5.79
C ALA A 20 -3.51 -2.74 6.37
N GLY A 21 -4.73 -3.07 5.95
CA GLY A 21 -5.47 -4.23 6.42
C GLY A 21 -5.22 -5.51 5.63
N LEU A 22 -4.67 -5.43 4.41
CA LEU A 22 -4.29 -6.60 3.64
C LEU A 22 -2.75 -6.74 3.63
N GLY A 23 -2.23 -7.88 3.15
CA GLY A 23 -0.78 -8.11 3.02
C GLY A 23 0.03 -8.07 4.33
N SER A 24 -0.61 -8.10 5.50
CA SER A 24 0.06 -8.19 6.80
C SER A 24 -0.54 -9.28 7.68
N SER A 25 0.29 -9.85 8.57
CA SER A 25 -0.08 -11.02 9.38
C SER A 25 -1.28 -10.81 10.31
N THR A 26 -1.55 -9.58 10.74
CA THR A 26 -2.66 -9.23 11.66
C THR A 26 -3.66 -8.26 11.04
N GLY A 27 -3.48 -7.91 9.76
CA GLY A 27 -4.29 -6.88 9.10
C GLY A 27 -5.76 -7.28 9.00
N PHE A 28 -6.03 -8.53 8.62
CA PHE A 28 -7.38 -9.05 8.45
C PHE A 28 -8.17 -9.05 9.75
N GLU A 29 -7.61 -9.58 10.84
CA GLU A 29 -8.27 -9.62 12.15
C GLU A 29 -8.57 -8.21 12.63
N ARG A 30 -7.62 -7.28 12.48
CA ARG A 30 -7.84 -5.88 12.86
C ARG A 30 -8.95 -5.23 12.01
N LEU A 31 -9.06 -5.55 10.72
CA LEU A 31 -10.16 -5.07 9.87
C LEU A 31 -11.51 -5.58 10.39
N HIS A 32 -11.61 -6.86 10.76
CA HIS A 32 -12.82 -7.42 11.36
C HIS A 32 -13.23 -6.64 12.61
N TYR A 33 -12.31 -6.43 13.55
CA TYR A 33 -12.59 -5.64 14.77
C TYR A 33 -12.96 -4.18 14.49
N LEU A 34 -12.40 -3.56 13.45
CA LEU A 34 -12.78 -2.23 13.02
C LEU A 34 -14.26 -2.22 12.56
N PHE A 35 -14.66 -3.19 11.75
CA PHE A 35 -16.02 -3.26 11.20
C PHE A 35 -17.10 -3.63 12.23
N GLU A 36 -16.74 -4.31 13.33
CA GLU A 36 -17.68 -4.56 14.44
C GLU A 36 -18.19 -3.26 15.09
N ARG A 37 -17.43 -2.17 15.00
CA ARG A 37 -17.71 -0.91 15.71
C ARG A 37 -18.24 0.21 14.82
N VAL A 38 -18.67 -0.11 13.60
CA VAL A 38 -19.13 0.90 12.62
C VAL A 38 -20.28 1.75 13.17
N TRP A 39 -21.21 1.14 13.92
CA TRP A 39 -22.45 1.79 14.33
C TRP A 39 -22.45 2.09 15.82
N ASP A 40 -22.94 3.27 16.20
CA ASP A 40 -23.23 3.53 17.61
C ASP A 40 -24.37 2.59 18.09
N PRO A 41 -24.30 2.11 19.35
CA PRO A 41 -25.36 1.29 19.91
C PRO A 41 -26.66 2.10 19.99
N ILE A 42 -27.78 1.46 19.62
CA ILE A 42 -29.11 2.06 19.73
C ILE A 42 -29.55 1.93 21.19
N LEU A 43 -29.35 2.99 21.98
CA LEU A 43 -29.71 3.01 23.40
C LEU A 43 -31.19 3.36 23.64
N VAL A 44 -31.83 4.04 22.69
CA VAL A 44 -33.23 4.45 22.75
C VAL A 44 -33.96 3.90 21.52
N PRO A 45 -35.08 3.16 21.70
CA PRO A 45 -35.89 2.69 20.58
C PRO A 45 -36.30 3.83 19.64
N GLY A 46 -36.07 3.64 18.33
CA GLY A 46 -36.38 4.64 17.30
C GLY A 46 -35.30 5.70 17.05
N ALA A 47 -34.19 5.70 17.81
CA ALA A 47 -33.06 6.57 17.52
C ALA A 47 -32.45 6.26 16.13
N PRO A 48 -32.01 7.27 15.37
CA PRO A 48 -31.41 7.06 14.06
C PRO A 48 -30.07 6.31 14.19
N LYS A 49 -29.85 5.37 13.28
CA LYS A 49 -28.57 4.65 13.17
C LYS A 49 -27.49 5.62 12.68
N ARG A 50 -26.40 5.76 13.43
CA ARG A 50 -25.28 6.66 13.13
C ARG A 50 -23.96 5.89 13.08
N ILE A 51 -23.07 6.31 12.19
CA ILE A 51 -21.71 5.78 12.19
C ILE A 51 -21.00 6.33 13.42
N SER A 52 -20.36 5.44 14.17
CA SER A 52 -19.70 5.77 15.42
C SER A 52 -18.51 6.70 15.22
N TYR A 53 -18.38 7.70 16.09
CA TYR A 53 -17.18 8.53 16.15
C TYR A 53 -15.92 7.68 16.40
N SER A 54 -16.03 6.61 17.19
CA SER A 54 -14.91 5.69 17.44
C SER A 54 -14.45 5.00 16.16
N PHE A 55 -15.38 4.58 15.30
CA PHE A 55 -15.05 4.00 13.99
C PHE A 55 -14.40 5.03 13.08
N LEU A 56 -14.98 6.23 12.97
CA LEU A 56 -14.45 7.27 12.09
C LEU A 56 -13.02 7.67 12.49
N ASN A 57 -12.78 7.86 13.79
CA ASN A 57 -11.43 8.16 14.31
C ASN A 57 -10.45 6.98 14.12
N ALA A 58 -10.91 5.73 14.29
CA ALA A 58 -10.08 4.55 14.04
C ALA A 58 -9.74 4.37 12.55
N TYR A 59 -10.67 4.71 11.64
CA TYR A 59 -10.43 4.71 10.20
C TYR A 59 -9.34 5.72 9.80
N GLU A 60 -9.35 6.95 10.34
CA GLU A 60 -8.33 7.95 9.98
C GLU A 60 -6.93 7.52 10.40
N ARG A 61 -6.81 6.96 11.61
CA ARG A 61 -5.57 6.38 12.15
C ARG A 61 -5.12 5.09 11.46
N TRP A 62 -5.89 4.62 10.48
CA TRP A 62 -5.52 3.44 9.71
C TRP A 62 -4.64 3.78 8.52
N LEU A 63 -4.76 5.00 8.01
CA LEU A 63 -4.12 5.44 6.77
C LEU A 63 -2.92 6.35 7.04
N ASP A 64 -2.89 7.06 8.17
CA ASP A 64 -1.78 7.90 8.66
C ASP A 64 -1.21 8.93 7.66
N PHE A 65 -1.98 9.30 6.63
CA PHE A 65 -1.58 10.29 5.62
C PHE A 65 -1.46 11.72 6.18
N ASP A 66 -2.09 11.99 7.32
CA ASP A 66 -2.03 13.27 8.02
C ASP A 66 -0.66 13.53 8.64
N THR A 67 -0.02 12.47 9.15
CA THR A 67 1.32 12.51 9.75
C THR A 67 2.42 12.13 8.77
N ASN A 68 2.07 11.47 7.66
CA ASN A 68 3.01 10.99 6.63
C ASN A 68 2.62 11.45 5.21
N PRO A 69 2.44 12.75 4.93
CA PRO A 69 1.97 13.23 3.63
C PRO A 69 2.96 12.92 2.49
N LEU A 70 4.26 12.81 2.78
CA LEU A 70 5.27 12.44 1.79
C LEU A 70 5.02 11.06 1.19
N PHE A 71 4.49 10.11 1.96
CA PHE A 71 4.14 8.79 1.44
C PHE A 71 3.12 8.93 0.29
N ALA A 72 2.04 9.71 0.50
CA ALA A 72 1.05 9.96 -0.55
C ALA A 72 1.62 10.73 -1.75
N ILE A 73 2.43 11.77 -1.49
CA ILE A 73 2.95 12.66 -2.54
C ILE A 73 3.99 11.94 -3.42
N MET A 74 4.86 11.14 -2.82
CA MET A 74 5.99 10.50 -3.50
C MET A 74 5.67 9.09 -4.01
N HIS A 75 4.47 8.57 -3.74
CA HIS A 75 4.12 7.16 -3.93
C HIS A 75 4.51 6.57 -5.27
N GLU A 76 4.09 7.20 -6.37
CA GLU A 76 4.37 6.69 -7.71
C GLU A 76 5.77 7.09 -8.20
N THR A 77 6.40 8.12 -7.60
CA THR A 77 7.68 8.67 -8.07
C THR A 77 8.83 7.67 -7.98
N ILE A 78 8.75 6.73 -7.04
CA ILE A 78 9.77 5.68 -6.84
C ILE A 78 9.84 4.68 -8.00
N TYR A 79 8.84 4.69 -8.90
CA TYR A 79 8.79 3.84 -10.09
C TYR A 79 9.10 4.59 -11.39
N CYS A 80 9.23 5.92 -11.35
CA CYS A 80 9.40 6.73 -12.54
C CYS A 80 10.83 6.69 -13.08
N GLN A 81 10.96 6.37 -14.36
CA GLN A 81 12.22 6.41 -15.10
C GLN A 81 11.94 6.80 -16.56
N GLY A 82 12.46 7.94 -17.03
CA GLY A 82 12.31 8.43 -18.40
C GLY A 82 10.90 8.84 -18.83
N ALA A 83 9.90 8.68 -17.96
CA ALA A 83 8.50 8.98 -18.24
C ALA A 83 7.74 9.32 -16.95
N SER A 84 6.61 9.99 -17.11
CA SER A 84 5.68 10.32 -16.03
C SER A 84 4.91 9.09 -15.55
N SER A 85 4.56 9.05 -14.27
CA SER A 85 3.58 8.06 -13.79
C SER A 85 2.20 8.36 -14.36
N SER A 86 1.86 9.64 -14.54
CA SER A 86 0.58 10.19 -15.00
C SER A 86 -0.64 9.64 -14.25
N TRP A 87 -0.48 9.31 -12.95
CA TRP A 87 -1.48 8.60 -12.13
C TRP A 87 -1.74 7.18 -12.63
N SER A 88 -0.70 6.35 -12.71
CA SER A 88 -0.78 5.01 -13.32
C SER A 88 -1.82 4.14 -12.61
N ALA A 89 -1.82 4.12 -11.27
CA ALA A 89 -2.80 3.35 -10.50
C ALA A 89 -4.24 3.81 -10.78
N HIS A 90 -4.45 5.12 -10.92
CA HIS A 90 -5.76 5.68 -11.24
C HIS A 90 -6.23 5.28 -12.64
N ARG A 91 -5.35 5.34 -13.65
CA ARG A 91 -5.67 4.96 -15.03
C ARG A 91 -6.00 3.47 -15.15
N ILE A 92 -5.16 2.61 -14.58
CA ILE A 92 -5.39 1.15 -14.59
C ILE A 92 -6.66 0.78 -13.82
N LYS A 93 -6.95 1.46 -12.70
CA LYS A 93 -8.24 1.28 -12.00
C LYS A 93 -9.42 1.66 -12.91
N ALA A 94 -9.33 2.76 -13.66
CA ALA A 94 -10.40 3.18 -14.56
C ALA A 94 -10.67 2.15 -15.69
N GLU A 95 -9.64 1.45 -16.16
CA GLU A 95 -9.78 0.36 -17.15
C GLU A 95 -10.48 -0.89 -16.55
N THR A 96 -10.42 -1.07 -15.24
CA THR A 96 -10.98 -2.21 -14.50
C THR A 96 -12.20 -1.84 -13.63
N ASP A 97 -12.76 -0.64 -13.83
CA ASP A 97 -13.62 0.06 -12.86
C ASP A 97 -14.89 -0.70 -12.47
N SER A 98 -15.39 -1.57 -13.36
CA SER A 98 -16.57 -2.41 -13.07
C SER A 98 -16.39 -3.32 -11.84
N GLN A 99 -15.16 -3.72 -11.52
CA GLN A 99 -14.85 -4.58 -10.38
C GLN A 99 -14.70 -3.78 -9.07
N PHE A 100 -14.24 -2.53 -9.16
CA PHE A 100 -13.93 -1.68 -8.00
C PHE A 100 -14.99 -0.62 -7.70
N ASP A 101 -16.08 -0.55 -8.46
CA ASP A 101 -17.24 0.27 -8.10
C ASP A 101 -17.95 -0.31 -6.87
N ALA A 102 -17.59 0.22 -5.69
CA ALA A 102 -18.13 -0.20 -4.40
C ALA A 102 -19.65 -0.01 -4.30
N VAL A 103 -20.20 1.04 -4.93
CA VAL A 103 -21.64 1.34 -4.86
C VAL A 103 -22.42 0.34 -5.69
N LYS A 104 -21.96 0.06 -6.91
CA LYS A 104 -22.56 -0.94 -7.79
C LYS A 104 -22.44 -2.35 -7.18
N ALA A 105 -21.26 -2.71 -6.68
CA ALA A 105 -21.06 -4.01 -6.02
C ALA A 105 -22.02 -4.22 -4.84
N ALA A 106 -22.16 -3.22 -3.96
CA ALA A 106 -23.08 -3.28 -2.83
C ALA A 106 -24.56 -3.41 -3.27
N LYS A 107 -24.98 -2.66 -4.29
CA LYS A 107 -26.35 -2.73 -4.83
C LYS A 107 -26.67 -4.09 -5.46
N GLU A 108 -25.68 -4.71 -6.10
CA GLU A 108 -25.82 -6.01 -6.76
C GLU A 108 -25.56 -7.21 -5.81
N GLY A 109 -25.26 -6.95 -4.53
CA GLY A 109 -24.95 -8.01 -3.56
C GLY A 109 -23.63 -8.74 -3.81
N ARG A 110 -22.72 -8.13 -4.58
CA ARG A 110 -21.36 -8.66 -4.83
C ARG A 110 -20.38 -8.17 -3.76
N PRO A 111 -19.27 -8.89 -3.52
CA PRO A 111 -18.20 -8.41 -2.64
C PRO A 111 -17.68 -7.04 -3.07
N VAL A 112 -17.50 -6.13 -2.11
CA VAL A 112 -16.80 -4.86 -2.32
C VAL A 112 -15.31 -5.12 -2.15
N LEU A 113 -14.54 -4.95 -3.22
CA LEU A 113 -13.10 -5.17 -3.20
C LEU A 113 -12.38 -3.98 -2.56
N PHE A 114 -11.42 -4.25 -1.68
CA PHE A 114 -10.49 -3.22 -1.19
C PHE A 114 -9.39 -2.96 -2.21
N THR A 115 -8.85 -1.73 -2.22
CA THR A 115 -7.63 -1.42 -2.96
C THR A 115 -6.42 -1.72 -2.09
N GLY A 116 -5.33 -2.20 -2.70
CA GLY A 116 -4.04 -2.35 -2.03
C GLY A 116 -3.29 -1.03 -1.89
N GLU A 117 -1.97 -1.08 -2.02
CA GLU A 117 -1.05 0.05 -1.82
C GLU A 117 -1.00 0.98 -3.03
N MET A 118 -2.06 1.75 -3.23
CA MET A 118 -2.20 2.68 -4.36
C MET A 118 -2.66 4.06 -3.88
N VAL A 119 -2.11 5.10 -4.49
CA VAL A 119 -2.51 6.49 -4.27
C VAL A 119 -3.24 7.01 -5.51
N PHE A 120 -4.31 7.75 -5.29
CA PHE A 120 -5.15 8.27 -6.37
C PHE A 120 -5.25 9.79 -6.31
N PRO A 121 -5.48 10.49 -7.44
CA PRO A 121 -5.52 11.96 -7.46
C PRO A 121 -6.60 12.54 -6.53
N TRP A 122 -7.71 11.84 -6.34
CA TRP A 122 -8.80 12.26 -5.47
C TRP A 122 -8.45 12.21 -3.96
N PHE A 123 -7.33 11.58 -3.56
CA PHE A 123 -6.85 11.64 -2.17
C PHE A 123 -6.66 13.08 -1.72
N PHE A 124 -6.09 13.90 -2.62
CA PHE A 124 -5.77 15.30 -2.39
C PHE A 124 -7.03 16.20 -2.37
N ASP A 125 -8.22 15.65 -2.61
CA ASP A 125 -9.50 16.32 -2.43
C ASP A 125 -10.24 15.86 -1.16
N GLU A 126 -10.23 14.55 -0.90
CA GLU A 126 -11.03 13.92 0.15
C GLU A 126 -10.33 13.88 1.52
N ILE A 127 -9.00 13.73 1.54
CA ILE A 127 -8.19 13.66 2.76
C ILE A 127 -7.75 15.08 3.10
N HIS A 128 -8.27 15.60 4.22
CA HIS A 128 -8.09 17.00 4.59
C HIS A 128 -6.63 17.45 4.62
N ALA A 129 -5.76 16.66 5.27
CA ALA A 129 -4.34 16.97 5.42
C ALA A 129 -3.56 16.97 4.10
N LEU A 130 -4.05 16.29 3.06
CA LEU A 130 -3.38 16.21 1.77
C LEU A 130 -3.72 17.37 0.83
N ARG A 131 -4.83 18.10 1.07
CA ARG A 131 -5.30 19.19 0.19
C ARG A 131 -4.24 20.24 -0.15
N PRO A 132 -3.41 20.72 0.78
CA PRO A 132 -2.37 21.71 0.46
C PRO A 132 -1.34 21.21 -0.55
N PHE A 133 -1.18 19.89 -0.71
CA PHE A 133 -0.18 19.29 -1.58
C PHE A 133 -0.73 18.90 -2.96
N LYS A 134 -2.01 19.17 -3.24
CA LYS A 134 -2.67 18.75 -4.48
C LYS A 134 -1.91 19.16 -5.74
N GLU A 135 -1.54 20.44 -5.83
CA GLU A 135 -0.80 20.96 -6.99
C GLU A 135 0.56 20.30 -7.14
N ALA A 136 1.31 20.14 -6.05
CA ALA A 136 2.61 19.48 -6.06
C ALA A 136 2.50 18.02 -6.53
N ALA A 137 1.51 17.28 -6.04
CA ALA A 137 1.27 15.90 -6.44
C ALA A 137 0.92 15.78 -7.94
N HIS A 138 0.11 16.70 -8.48
CA HIS A 138 -0.16 16.74 -9.92
C HIS A 138 1.09 17.06 -10.75
N LEU A 139 1.91 18.01 -10.31
CA LEU A 139 3.18 18.32 -11.01
C LEU A 139 4.13 17.12 -11.02
N LEU A 140 4.24 16.39 -9.91
CA LEU A 140 5.07 15.19 -9.83
C LEU A 140 4.54 14.06 -10.72
N ALA A 141 3.22 13.84 -10.71
CA ALA A 141 2.60 12.82 -11.54
C ALA A 141 2.78 13.09 -13.04
N GLU A 142 2.81 14.36 -13.47
CA GLU A 142 2.98 14.77 -14.87
C GLU A 142 4.43 15.02 -15.28
N LYS A 143 5.39 14.98 -14.33
CA LYS A 143 6.82 15.17 -14.62
C LYS A 143 7.30 14.08 -15.58
N LYS A 144 7.87 14.46 -16.72
CA LYS A 144 8.28 13.51 -17.79
C LYS A 144 9.78 13.23 -17.84
N ASP A 145 10.56 14.19 -17.38
CA ASP A 145 12.03 14.20 -17.39
C ASP A 145 12.61 13.53 -16.15
N TRP A 146 12.09 12.35 -15.78
CA TRP A 146 12.69 11.54 -14.72
C TRP A 146 14.00 10.94 -15.24
N PRO A 147 15.12 11.12 -14.52
CA PRO A 147 16.38 10.50 -14.91
C PRO A 147 16.28 8.97 -14.81
N PRO A 148 17.23 8.24 -15.43
CA PRO A 148 17.44 6.83 -15.11
C PRO A 148 17.61 6.64 -13.60
N LEU A 149 16.78 5.77 -13.01
CA LEU A 149 16.82 5.45 -11.59
C LEU A 149 17.92 4.42 -11.29
N TYR A 150 18.10 3.46 -12.21
CA TYR A 150 19.06 2.37 -12.07
C TYR A 150 19.99 2.30 -13.28
N ASP A 151 21.28 2.09 -13.03
CA ASP A 151 22.25 1.70 -14.05
C ASP A 151 22.38 0.16 -14.07
N ILE A 152 21.71 -0.46 -15.05
CA ILE A 152 21.67 -1.91 -15.23
C ILE A 152 23.07 -2.49 -15.48
N ALA A 153 23.95 -1.77 -16.18
CA ALA A 153 25.30 -2.24 -16.43
C ALA A 153 26.13 -2.25 -15.14
N SER A 154 25.94 -1.24 -14.29
CA SER A 154 26.55 -1.21 -12.95
C SER A 154 26.00 -2.33 -12.05
N LEU A 155 24.68 -2.57 -12.05
CA LEU A 155 24.05 -3.66 -11.27
C LEU A 155 24.56 -5.05 -11.70
N ASN A 156 24.65 -5.29 -13.01
CA ASN A 156 25.19 -6.54 -13.56
C ASN A 156 26.71 -6.72 -13.33
N ASN A 157 27.43 -5.66 -12.98
CA ASN A 157 28.85 -5.73 -12.63
C ASN A 157 29.12 -5.59 -11.13
N ASN A 158 28.08 -5.61 -10.30
CA ASN A 158 28.18 -5.50 -8.86
C ASN A 158 29.14 -6.56 -8.25
N LYS A 159 29.99 -6.12 -7.33
CA LYS A 159 30.96 -6.95 -6.59
C LYS A 159 30.65 -7.02 -5.09
N VAL A 160 29.70 -6.23 -4.61
CA VAL A 160 29.28 -6.23 -3.21
C VAL A 160 28.29 -7.37 -3.01
N PRO A 161 28.46 -8.26 -2.02
CA PRO A 161 27.48 -9.31 -1.76
C PRO A 161 26.10 -8.72 -1.43
N VAL A 162 25.04 -9.24 -2.06
CA VAL A 162 23.65 -8.79 -1.82
C VAL A 162 22.81 -9.97 -1.32
N ALA A 163 21.98 -9.71 -0.31
CA ALA A 163 20.99 -10.64 0.21
C ALA A 163 19.63 -9.93 0.22
N ALA A 164 18.61 -10.56 -0.33
CA ALA A 164 17.26 -9.99 -0.42
C ALA A 164 16.21 -10.98 0.10
N ALA A 165 15.29 -10.49 0.91
CA ALA A 165 14.08 -11.23 1.27
C ALA A 165 13.05 -11.01 0.16
N VAL A 166 12.42 -12.09 -0.28
CA VAL A 166 11.34 -12.06 -1.28
C VAL A 166 10.18 -12.86 -0.72
N TYR A 167 9.06 -12.19 -0.44
CA TYR A 167 7.88 -12.87 0.08
C TYR A 167 7.08 -13.46 -1.09
N TYR A 168 6.81 -14.76 -1.02
CA TYR A 168 6.22 -15.51 -2.13
C TYR A 168 4.79 -15.05 -2.45
N GLU A 169 4.01 -14.75 -1.40
CA GLU A 169 2.61 -14.31 -1.49
C GLU A 169 2.46 -12.81 -1.16
N ASP A 170 3.47 -12.01 -1.50
CA ASP A 170 3.39 -10.56 -1.31
C ASP A 170 2.26 -9.97 -2.16
N MET A 171 1.31 -9.32 -1.48
CA MET A 171 0.16 -8.69 -2.14
C MET A 171 0.54 -7.42 -2.92
N TYR A 172 1.63 -6.74 -2.54
CA TYR A 172 2.01 -5.44 -3.07
C TYR A 172 3.17 -5.54 -4.06
N VAL A 173 4.10 -6.49 -3.86
CA VAL A 173 5.25 -6.69 -4.73
C VAL A 173 5.14 -8.01 -5.49
N ASN A 174 4.93 -7.95 -6.80
CA ASN A 174 4.79 -9.16 -7.60
C ASN A 174 6.08 -9.99 -7.63
N LEU A 175 5.98 -11.27 -7.23
CA LEU A 175 7.12 -12.19 -7.20
C LEU A 175 7.88 -12.28 -8.52
N LYS A 176 7.18 -12.36 -9.65
CA LYS A 176 7.83 -12.48 -10.97
C LYS A 176 8.66 -11.24 -11.29
N MET A 177 8.11 -10.05 -11.04
CA MET A 177 8.82 -8.78 -11.25
C MET A 177 10.02 -8.62 -10.31
N ALA A 178 9.87 -9.05 -9.04
CA ALA A 178 10.97 -9.04 -8.09
C ALA A 178 12.12 -9.98 -8.52
N MET A 179 11.78 -11.18 -9.01
CA MET A 179 12.78 -12.14 -9.48
C MET A 179 13.43 -11.72 -10.80
N GLU A 180 12.70 -11.07 -11.71
CA GLU A 180 13.26 -10.44 -12.92
C GLU A 180 14.25 -9.33 -12.57
N THR A 181 13.92 -8.49 -11.59
CA THR A 181 14.85 -7.48 -11.08
C THR A 181 16.08 -8.12 -10.45
N ALA A 182 15.91 -9.19 -9.67
CA ALA A 182 17.02 -9.90 -9.05
C ALA A 182 17.96 -10.53 -10.10
N SER A 183 17.46 -10.99 -11.25
CA SER A 183 18.34 -11.54 -12.30
C SER A 183 19.29 -10.52 -12.92
N GLU A 184 19.01 -9.22 -12.79
CA GLU A 184 19.84 -8.12 -13.30
C GLU A 184 20.86 -7.58 -12.29
N ILE A 185 20.97 -8.22 -11.12
CA ILE A 185 21.88 -7.79 -10.04
C ILE A 185 22.91 -8.89 -9.78
N ALA A 186 24.16 -8.65 -10.19
CA ALA A 186 25.21 -9.63 -10.00
C ALA A 186 25.48 -9.90 -8.51
N GLY A 187 25.58 -11.18 -8.15
CA GLY A 187 25.88 -11.63 -6.80
C GLY A 187 24.73 -11.52 -5.78
N ILE A 188 23.51 -11.17 -6.22
CA ILE A 188 22.34 -11.21 -5.34
C ILE A 188 21.96 -12.63 -4.98
N ARG A 189 21.58 -12.82 -3.71
CA ARG A 189 21.01 -14.06 -3.21
C ARG A 189 19.63 -13.77 -2.63
N THR A 190 18.61 -14.41 -3.17
CA THR A 190 17.23 -14.23 -2.74
C THR A 190 16.82 -15.33 -1.77
N TRP A 191 16.32 -14.95 -0.60
CA TRP A 191 15.56 -15.83 0.27
C TRP A 191 14.09 -15.67 -0.07
N VAL A 192 13.61 -16.55 -0.94
CA VAL A 192 12.18 -16.64 -1.27
C VAL A 192 11.48 -17.44 -0.19
N THR A 193 10.45 -16.87 0.44
CA THR A 193 9.74 -17.50 1.56
C THR A 193 8.26 -17.16 1.58
N ASN A 194 7.43 -18.11 2.01
CA ASN A 194 6.00 -17.91 2.31
C ASN A 194 5.73 -17.88 3.83
N GLU A 195 6.78 -17.84 4.66
CA GLU A 195 6.66 -17.70 6.12
C GLU A 195 6.11 -16.32 6.52
N TYR A 196 6.28 -15.33 5.65
CA TYR A 196 5.92 -13.94 5.90
C TYR A 196 5.11 -13.37 4.74
N MET A 197 4.22 -12.44 5.06
CA MET A 197 3.60 -11.53 4.10
C MET A 197 4.49 -10.29 3.90
N HIS A 198 3.97 -9.26 3.21
CA HIS A 198 4.67 -8.00 2.99
C HIS A 198 5.21 -7.36 4.29
N SER A 199 4.51 -7.58 5.41
CA SER A 199 4.90 -7.10 6.73
C SER A 199 6.05 -7.88 7.40
N GLY A 200 6.74 -8.80 6.73
CA GLY A 200 7.74 -9.68 7.36
C GLY A 200 8.80 -8.95 8.21
N LEU A 201 9.28 -7.79 7.76
CA LEU A 201 10.23 -6.98 8.54
C LEU A 201 9.61 -6.37 9.80
N ARG A 202 8.32 -6.00 9.75
CA ARG A 202 7.58 -5.43 10.88
C ARG A 202 7.23 -6.50 11.91
N ASP A 203 6.87 -7.69 11.43
CA ASP A 203 6.38 -8.78 12.27
C ASP A 203 7.51 -9.56 12.92
N SER A 204 8.61 -9.81 12.18
CA SER A 204 9.72 -10.65 12.60
C SER A 204 11.09 -10.06 12.22
N GLY A 205 11.24 -8.74 12.36
CA GLY A 205 12.42 -8.01 11.85
C GLY A 205 13.77 -8.55 12.30
N GLY A 206 13.90 -8.96 13.57
CA GLY A 206 15.14 -9.59 14.06
C GLY A 206 15.50 -10.86 13.30
N GLN A 207 14.53 -11.75 13.07
CA GLN A 207 14.74 -13.02 12.36
C GLN A 207 15.05 -12.78 10.88
N VAL A 208 14.34 -11.85 10.24
CA VAL A 208 14.57 -11.46 8.84
C VAL A 208 15.96 -10.87 8.67
N ILE A 209 16.36 -9.91 9.50
CA ILE A 209 17.69 -9.29 9.45
C ILE A 209 18.79 -10.33 9.72
N ASP A 210 18.65 -11.16 10.76
CA ASP A 210 19.61 -12.22 11.07
C ASP A 210 19.73 -13.25 9.94
N ARG A 211 18.65 -13.51 9.20
CA ARG A 211 18.68 -14.35 8.01
C ARG A 211 19.50 -13.71 6.90
N LEU A 212 19.23 -12.46 6.55
CA LEU A 212 19.93 -11.73 5.48
C LEU A 212 21.41 -11.53 5.80
N LEU A 213 21.76 -11.10 7.02
CA LEU A 213 23.16 -10.98 7.46
C LEU A 213 23.86 -12.33 7.52
N GLY A 214 23.15 -13.38 7.94
CA GLY A 214 23.66 -14.75 7.92
C GLY A 214 24.00 -15.23 6.51
N MET A 215 23.18 -14.86 5.51
CA MET A 215 23.48 -15.13 4.10
C MET A 215 24.76 -14.39 3.69
N LEU A 216 24.85 -13.08 3.94
CA LEU A 216 26.02 -12.26 3.60
C LEU A 216 27.33 -12.82 4.17
N ASN A 217 27.31 -13.27 5.43
CA ASN A 217 28.50 -13.74 6.14
C ASN A 217 28.77 -15.25 6.01
N GLY A 218 28.08 -15.96 5.11
CA GLY A 218 28.28 -17.40 4.87
C GLY A 218 27.80 -18.32 6.00
N LYS A 219 27.11 -17.78 7.01
CA LYS A 219 26.54 -18.55 8.14
C LYS A 219 25.23 -19.27 7.77
N LYS A 220 24.55 -18.80 6.73
CA LYS A 220 23.30 -19.37 6.20
C LYS A 220 23.41 -19.50 4.68
N PRO A 221 24.10 -20.53 4.16
CA PRO A 221 24.15 -20.77 2.72
C PRO A 221 22.74 -21.06 2.20
N LEU A 222 22.39 -20.42 1.08
CA LEU A 222 21.28 -20.83 0.22
C LEU A 222 21.92 -21.64 -0.90
N PHE A 223 22.39 -22.84 -0.51
CA PHE A 223 23.21 -23.75 -1.31
C PHE A 223 24.61 -23.21 -1.64
#